data_AF-A0A2K5IQT2-F1
#
_entry.id   AF-A0A2K5IQT2-F1
#
_cell.length_a   1.000
_cell.length_b   1.000
_cell.length_c   1.000
_cell.angle_alpha   90.00
_cell.angle_beta   90.00
_cell.angle_gamma   90.00
#
_symmetry.space_group_name_H-M   'P 1'
#
loop_
_entity.id
_entity.type
_entity.pdbx_description
1 polymer ?
#
loop_
_entity_poly.entity_id
_entity_poly.type
_entity_poly.pdbx_seq_one_letter_code
_entity_poly.pdbx_strand_id
1 'polypeptide(L)'
;MVTLRKRTLKVLTFLVLFIFLTSFFLNYSHTMVATTWFPKQMVLELSENLKRLIKHRPCTCTHCIGQRKLSVWFDERFNQTVQPLLTAQNALLEDDTYRWWLRLQREKKPNNLNDTIKELFRVVPGNVDPMLEKRSVGCRRCAVVGNSGNLRESSYGPEIDRHDFVLRMNKAPTAGFEADVGTKTTHHLVYPESFRELGDNVSMILVPFKTIDLEWVVSATTTGTISHTYVPVPAKIKVKQDKILIYHPAFIKYVFDNWLQGHGRYPSTGILSVIFSMHVCDEVDLYGFGADSKGNWHHYWENNPSAGAFRKTGVHDADFESNVTATLASINKIRIFKGR
;
A
#
# COMPACT_ATOMS: atom_id res chain seq x y z
N MET A 1 -52.91 -38.56 28.63
CA MET A 1 -51.76 -39.48 28.84
C MET A 1 -50.71 -39.48 27.71
N VAL A 2 -50.99 -39.03 26.49
CA VAL A 2 -50.04 -39.10 25.35
C VAL A 2 -48.99 -37.97 25.35
N THR A 3 -49.29 -36.80 25.92
CA THR A 3 -48.39 -35.63 25.95
C THR A 3 -47.26 -35.74 26.99
N LEU A 4 -47.48 -36.44 28.11
CA LEU A 4 -46.44 -36.66 29.13
C LEU A 4 -45.32 -37.56 28.58
N ARG A 5 -45.67 -38.59 27.79
CA ARG A 5 -44.75 -39.59 27.23
C ARG A 5 -43.77 -39.02 26.18
N LYS A 6 -44.17 -37.98 25.45
CA LYS A 6 -43.29 -37.28 24.48
C LYS A 6 -42.27 -36.37 25.16
N ARG A 7 -42.60 -35.81 26.33
CA ARG A 7 -41.71 -34.90 27.08
C ARG A 7 -40.63 -35.69 27.81
N THR A 8 -40.97 -36.83 28.42
CA THR A 8 -40.01 -37.76 28.99
C THR A 8 -39.09 -38.38 27.94
N LEU A 9 -39.61 -38.71 26.74
CA LEU A 9 -38.76 -39.22 25.65
C LEU A 9 -37.73 -38.18 25.19
N LYS A 10 -38.12 -36.90 25.00
CA LYS A 10 -37.18 -35.82 24.63
C LYS A 10 -36.11 -35.55 25.68
N VAL A 11 -36.49 -35.58 26.96
CA VAL A 11 -35.52 -35.41 28.07
C VAL A 11 -34.54 -36.59 28.12
N LEU A 12 -35.03 -37.81 27.90
CA LEU A 12 -34.18 -39.00 27.82
C LEU A 12 -33.21 -38.93 26.62
N THR A 13 -33.67 -38.48 25.45
CA THR A 13 -32.80 -38.29 24.28
C THR A 13 -31.72 -37.25 24.54
N PHE A 14 -32.06 -36.17 25.22
CA PHE A 14 -31.10 -35.11 25.55
C PHE A 14 -30.06 -35.58 26.57
N LEU A 15 -30.48 -36.37 27.57
CA LEU A 15 -29.57 -36.98 28.56
C LEU A 15 -28.62 -37.97 27.89
N VAL A 16 -29.10 -38.83 26.99
CA VAL A 16 -28.24 -39.77 26.25
C VAL A 16 -27.26 -39.03 25.36
N LEU A 17 -27.70 -37.98 24.65
CA LEU A 17 -26.83 -37.15 23.83
C LEU A 17 -25.75 -36.44 24.67
N PHE A 18 -26.13 -35.92 25.84
CA PHE A 18 -25.21 -35.26 26.75
C PHE A 18 -24.16 -36.23 27.29
N ILE A 19 -24.57 -37.43 27.71
CA ILE A 19 -23.65 -38.49 28.18
C ILE A 19 -22.69 -38.91 27.06
N PHE A 20 -23.19 -39.06 25.82
CA PHE A 20 -22.34 -39.36 24.66
C PHE A 20 -21.34 -38.24 24.37
N LEU A 21 -21.76 -36.97 24.42
CA LEU A 21 -20.89 -35.82 24.23
C LEU A 21 -19.82 -35.74 25.33
N THR A 22 -20.20 -35.90 26.60
CA THR A 22 -19.24 -35.85 27.71
C THR A 22 -18.26 -37.02 27.64
N SER A 23 -18.74 -38.22 27.29
CA SER A 23 -17.87 -39.39 27.10
C SER A 23 -16.92 -39.21 25.92
N PHE A 24 -17.41 -38.65 24.81
CA PHE A 24 -16.58 -38.29 23.65
C PHE A 24 -15.50 -37.27 24.02
N PHE A 25 -15.84 -36.18 24.73
CA PHE A 25 -14.87 -35.16 25.13
C PHE A 25 -13.87 -35.68 26.18
N LEU A 26 -14.31 -36.51 27.14
CA LEU A 26 -13.42 -37.11 28.13
C LEU A 26 -12.47 -38.11 27.46
N ASN A 27 -12.97 -38.98 26.59
CA ASN A 27 -12.14 -39.96 25.89
C ASN A 27 -11.19 -39.31 24.85
N TYR A 28 -11.63 -38.22 24.21
CA TYR A 28 -10.79 -37.41 23.31
C TYR A 28 -9.67 -36.67 24.06
N SER A 29 -9.94 -36.24 25.31
CA SER A 29 -8.93 -35.59 26.16
C SER A 29 -7.85 -36.56 26.64
N HIS A 30 -8.15 -37.86 26.73
CA HIS A 30 -7.19 -38.88 27.16
C HIS A 30 -6.35 -39.48 26.01
N THR A 31 -6.72 -39.29 24.75
CA THR A 31 -6.06 -39.90 23.57
C THR A 31 -5.21 -38.94 22.74
N MET A 32 -5.29 -37.63 22.98
CA MET A 32 -4.49 -36.64 22.26
C MET A 32 -3.18 -36.32 23.00
N VAL A 33 -2.12 -37.03 22.60
CA VAL A 33 -0.75 -36.54 22.73
C VAL A 33 -0.66 -35.16 22.08
N ALA A 34 -0.07 -34.21 22.80
CA ALA A 34 0.07 -32.81 22.44
C ALA A 34 0.63 -32.62 21.01
N THR A 35 -0.26 -32.35 20.06
CA THR A 35 0.09 -31.78 18.76
C THR A 35 -0.46 -30.36 18.71
N THR A 36 0.38 -29.41 19.10
CA THR A 36 0.11 -27.97 19.16
C THR A 36 -0.09 -27.30 17.78
N TRP A 37 -0.18 -28.09 16.70
CA TRP A 37 -0.12 -27.59 15.32
C TRP A 37 -1.50 -27.34 14.68
N PHE A 38 -2.53 -28.11 15.05
CA PHE A 38 -3.84 -28.05 14.39
C PHE A 38 -4.75 -26.86 14.76
N PRO A 39 -4.78 -26.31 15.99
CA PRO A 39 -5.74 -25.25 16.33
C PRO A 39 -5.43 -23.92 15.65
N LYS A 40 -4.14 -23.58 15.48
CA LYS A 40 -3.74 -22.29 14.88
C LYS A 40 -4.06 -22.21 13.40
N GLN A 41 -3.83 -23.30 12.66
CA GLN A 41 -4.08 -23.35 11.22
C GLN A 41 -5.58 -23.20 10.93
N MET A 42 -6.41 -23.89 11.69
CA MET A 42 -7.87 -23.83 11.54
C MET A 42 -8.44 -22.47 11.95
N VAL A 43 -7.89 -21.83 13.00
CA VAL A 43 -8.27 -20.46 13.39
C VAL A 43 -7.82 -19.42 12.36
N LEU A 44 -6.65 -19.59 11.74
CA LEU A 44 -6.18 -18.73 10.66
C LEU A 44 -7.05 -18.88 9.40
N GLU A 45 -7.38 -20.11 9.00
CA GLU A 45 -8.28 -20.38 7.88
C GLU A 45 -9.71 -19.91 8.15
N LEU A 46 -10.22 -20.07 9.37
CA LEU A 46 -11.53 -19.58 9.77
C LEU A 46 -11.55 -18.04 9.79
N SER A 47 -10.46 -17.39 10.25
CA SER A 47 -10.26 -15.94 10.18
C SER A 47 -10.22 -15.43 8.73
N GLU A 48 -9.48 -16.11 7.85
CA GLU A 48 -9.43 -15.83 6.40
C GLU A 48 -10.83 -15.94 5.76
N ASN A 49 -11.55 -17.01 6.06
CA ASN A 49 -12.91 -17.24 5.57
C ASN A 49 -13.92 -16.25 6.17
N LEU A 50 -13.74 -15.83 7.41
CA LEU A 50 -14.57 -14.81 8.06
C LEU A 50 -14.27 -13.40 7.51
N LYS A 51 -13.00 -13.09 7.22
CA LYS A 51 -12.59 -11.87 6.49
C LYS A 51 -13.22 -11.80 5.11
N ARG A 52 -13.32 -12.93 4.39
CA ARG A 52 -14.06 -13.05 3.12
C ARG A 52 -15.56 -12.79 3.25
N LEU A 53 -16.15 -13.05 4.42
CA LEU A 53 -17.57 -12.86 4.73
C LEU A 53 -17.94 -11.42 5.15
N ILE A 54 -16.96 -10.53 5.35
CA ILE A 54 -17.22 -9.10 5.60
C ILE A 54 -17.74 -8.47 4.30
N LYS A 55 -19.06 -8.41 4.18
CA LYS A 55 -19.80 -7.66 3.16
C LYS A 55 -19.20 -6.26 3.05
N HIS A 56 -18.40 -6.02 2.00
CA HIS A 56 -17.84 -4.72 1.71
C HIS A 56 -19.00 -3.72 1.53
N ARG A 57 -18.95 -2.59 2.25
CA ARG A 57 -19.84 -1.48 1.92
C ARG A 57 -19.49 -1.01 0.51
N PRO A 58 -20.43 -1.03 -0.44
CA PRO A 58 -20.18 -0.47 -1.76
C PRO A 58 -19.93 1.03 -1.62
N CYS A 59 -18.95 1.55 -2.36
CA CYS A 59 -18.69 2.99 -2.39
C CYS A 59 -19.90 3.72 -3.02
N THR A 60 -20.01 5.01 -2.74
CA THR A 60 -21.08 5.90 -3.27
C THR A 60 -20.64 6.70 -4.49
N CYS A 61 -19.44 6.42 -5.02
CA CYS A 61 -18.96 7.01 -6.27
C CYS A 61 -19.72 6.45 -7.47
N THR A 62 -19.59 7.11 -8.64
CA THR A 62 -20.16 6.59 -9.89
C THR A 62 -19.50 5.27 -10.28
N HIS A 63 -18.18 5.14 -10.04
CA HIS A 63 -17.44 3.90 -10.21
C HIS A 63 -16.61 3.61 -8.96
N CYS A 64 -16.59 2.35 -8.52
CA CYS A 64 -15.77 1.91 -7.40
C CYS A 64 -14.61 1.03 -7.90
N ILE A 65 -13.37 1.41 -7.60
CA ILE A 65 -12.20 0.56 -7.86
C ILE A 65 -12.37 -0.86 -7.30
N GLY A 66 -12.93 -0.98 -6.09
CA GLY A 66 -13.16 -2.26 -5.42
C GLY A 66 -14.28 -3.13 -6.03
N GLN A 67 -15.00 -2.67 -7.05
CA GLN A 67 -16.07 -3.46 -7.67
C GLN A 67 -15.49 -4.67 -8.43
N ARG A 68 -15.84 -5.88 -7.97
CA ARG A 68 -15.43 -7.14 -8.61
C ARG A 68 -16.33 -7.50 -9.80
N LYS A 69 -15.91 -8.49 -10.59
CA LYS A 69 -16.63 -9.11 -11.73
C LYS A 69 -16.81 -8.19 -12.94
N LEU A 70 -16.03 -7.12 -13.02
CA LEU A 70 -15.97 -6.26 -14.21
C LEU A 70 -14.82 -6.65 -15.15
N SER A 71 -13.71 -7.14 -14.60
CA SER A 71 -12.54 -7.56 -15.38
C SER A 71 -11.84 -8.69 -14.64
N VAL A 72 -11.72 -9.86 -15.28
CA VAL A 72 -10.99 -11.01 -14.74
C VAL A 72 -9.52 -10.65 -14.50
N TRP A 73 -8.91 -9.92 -15.45
CA TRP A 73 -7.53 -9.43 -15.33
C TRP A 73 -7.31 -8.59 -14.07
N PHE A 74 -8.29 -7.76 -13.71
CA PHE A 74 -8.23 -6.93 -12.51
C PHE A 74 -8.47 -7.77 -11.25
N ASP A 75 -9.48 -8.63 -11.26
CA ASP A 75 -9.88 -9.43 -10.09
C ASP A 75 -8.78 -10.44 -9.67
N GLU A 76 -7.99 -10.92 -10.62
CA GLU A 76 -6.81 -11.77 -10.36
C GLU A 76 -5.67 -11.01 -9.66
N ARG A 77 -5.58 -9.69 -9.87
CA ARG A 77 -4.46 -8.85 -9.41
C ARG A 77 -4.80 -8.10 -8.13
N PHE A 78 -6.03 -7.59 -8.02
CA PHE A 78 -6.46 -6.73 -6.92
C PHE A 78 -6.86 -7.54 -5.68
N ASN A 79 -6.03 -7.47 -4.63
CA ASN A 79 -6.29 -8.13 -3.36
C ASN A 79 -6.70 -7.12 -2.29
N GLN A 80 -8.00 -7.06 -1.99
CA GLN A 80 -8.56 -6.11 -1.01
C GLN A 80 -8.06 -6.28 0.42
N THR A 81 -7.43 -7.41 0.77
CA THR A 81 -6.97 -7.66 2.14
C THR A 81 -5.56 -7.16 2.42
N VAL A 82 -4.78 -6.82 1.38
CA VAL A 82 -3.42 -6.34 1.57
C VAL A 82 -3.41 -4.93 2.17
N GLN A 83 -2.47 -4.71 3.09
CA GLN A 83 -2.36 -3.47 3.86
C GLN A 83 -1.17 -2.65 3.33
N PRO A 84 -1.39 -1.45 2.78
CA PRO A 84 -0.38 -0.66 2.11
C PRO A 84 0.52 0.12 3.08
N LEU A 85 0.09 0.30 4.33
CA LEU A 85 0.87 0.97 5.38
C LEU A 85 1.32 -0.01 6.45
N LEU A 86 2.57 0.16 6.88
CA LEU A 86 3.18 -0.55 7.98
C LEU A 86 2.62 -0.05 9.32
N THR A 87 2.31 -0.97 10.21
CA THR A 87 1.86 -0.76 11.58
C THR A 87 2.58 -1.75 12.48
N ALA A 88 2.57 -1.51 13.79
CA ALA A 88 3.15 -2.45 14.76
C ALA A 88 2.47 -3.84 14.68
N GLN A 89 1.20 -3.90 14.29
CA GLN A 89 0.42 -5.14 14.21
C GLN A 89 0.67 -5.94 12.93
N ASN A 90 1.09 -5.30 11.83
CA ASN A 90 1.34 -5.97 10.55
C ASN A 90 2.83 -6.02 10.15
N ALA A 91 3.74 -5.58 11.03
CA ALA A 91 5.17 -5.46 10.74
C ALA A 91 5.91 -6.78 10.45
N LEU A 92 5.34 -7.93 10.83
CA LEU A 92 5.97 -9.23 10.60
C LEU A 92 5.94 -9.57 9.12
N LEU A 93 7.12 -9.63 8.49
CA LEU A 93 7.27 -10.07 7.11
C LEU A 93 7.48 -11.59 7.06
N GLU A 94 6.85 -12.23 6.07
CA GLU A 94 7.19 -13.60 5.69
C GLU A 94 8.65 -13.68 5.21
N ASP A 95 9.30 -14.81 5.44
CA ASP A 95 10.74 -14.96 5.19
C ASP A 95 11.11 -14.80 3.70
N ASP A 96 10.26 -15.27 2.79
CA ASP A 96 10.45 -15.08 1.34
C ASP A 96 10.36 -13.59 0.95
N THR A 97 9.41 -12.87 1.58
CA THR A 97 9.14 -11.45 1.38
C THR A 97 10.30 -10.62 1.90
N TYR A 98 10.78 -10.92 3.11
CA TYR A 98 11.93 -10.26 3.70
C TYR A 98 13.20 -10.48 2.86
N ARG A 99 13.48 -11.72 2.46
CA ARG A 99 14.64 -12.04 1.60
C ARG A 99 14.53 -11.40 0.22
N TRP A 100 13.35 -11.31 -0.38
CA TRP A 100 13.13 -10.56 -1.62
C TRP A 100 13.43 -9.07 -1.42
N TRP A 101 12.89 -8.47 -0.36
CA TRP A 101 13.05 -7.05 -0.07
C TRP A 101 14.52 -6.65 0.18
N LEU A 102 15.29 -7.46 0.92
CA LEU A 102 16.74 -7.22 1.12
C LEU A 102 17.53 -7.25 -0.20
N ARG A 103 17.09 -8.02 -1.20
CA ARG A 103 17.76 -8.13 -2.50
C ARG A 103 17.55 -6.91 -3.40
N LEU A 104 16.59 -6.03 -3.07
CA LEU A 104 16.30 -4.83 -3.87
C LEU A 104 17.53 -3.93 -3.96
N GLN A 105 18.16 -3.60 -2.84
CA GLN A 105 19.38 -2.77 -2.81
C GLN A 105 20.62 -3.46 -2.23
N ARG A 106 20.49 -4.69 -1.69
CA ARG A 106 21.61 -5.54 -1.23
C ARG A 106 22.52 -4.84 -0.21
N GLU A 107 21.94 -4.32 0.86
CA GLU A 107 22.69 -3.81 2.00
C GLU A 107 23.65 -4.91 2.52
N LYS A 108 24.92 -4.55 2.76
CA LYS A 108 25.94 -5.53 3.13
C LYS A 108 25.68 -6.20 4.49
N LYS A 109 25.23 -5.40 5.47
CA LYS A 109 24.98 -5.82 6.85
C LYS A 109 23.83 -4.97 7.44
N PRO A 110 22.57 -5.22 7.02
CA PRO A 110 21.43 -4.51 7.60
C PRO A 110 21.28 -4.84 9.09
N ASN A 111 20.77 -3.89 9.87
CA ASN A 111 20.37 -4.15 11.25
C ASN A 111 19.16 -5.09 11.29
N ASN A 112 18.84 -5.62 12.48
CA ASN A 112 17.66 -6.45 12.64
C ASN A 112 16.39 -5.63 12.33
N LEU A 113 15.56 -6.13 11.41
CA LEU A 113 14.36 -5.41 10.96
C LEU A 113 13.34 -5.20 12.10
N ASN A 114 13.15 -6.18 12.99
CA ASN A 114 12.19 -6.06 14.09
C ASN A 114 12.63 -4.97 15.08
N ASP A 115 13.92 -4.93 15.41
CA ASP A 115 14.47 -3.89 16.29
C ASP A 115 14.37 -2.51 15.62
N THR A 116 14.65 -2.44 14.31
CA THR A 116 14.52 -1.22 13.51
C THR A 116 13.08 -0.69 13.51
N ILE A 117 12.09 -1.56 13.26
CA ILE A 117 10.67 -1.18 13.26
C ILE A 117 10.20 -0.79 14.67
N LYS A 118 10.67 -1.49 15.70
CA LYS A 118 10.36 -1.15 17.10
C LYS A 118 10.86 0.24 17.47
N GLU A 119 12.06 0.60 17.02
CA GLU A 119 12.61 1.95 17.22
C GLU A 119 11.87 2.99 16.38
N LEU A 120 11.55 2.67 15.13
CA LEU A 120 10.76 3.53 14.25
C LEU A 120 9.42 3.94 14.89
N PHE A 121 8.66 2.99 15.43
CA PHE A 121 7.36 3.26 16.05
C PHE A 121 7.43 3.85 17.46
N ARG A 122 8.62 4.08 18.02
CA ARG A 122 8.79 5.00 19.16
C ARG A 122 8.79 6.46 18.72
N VAL A 123 9.09 6.72 17.44
CA VAL A 123 9.22 8.05 16.86
C VAL A 123 7.98 8.43 16.06
N VAL A 124 7.48 7.54 15.19
CA VAL A 124 6.33 7.80 14.31
C VAL A 124 5.11 6.95 14.71
N PRO A 125 3.88 7.32 14.31
CA PRO A 125 2.68 6.57 14.65
C PRO A 125 2.73 5.11 14.16
N GLY A 126 2.59 4.15 15.09
CA GLY A 126 2.60 2.71 14.79
C GLY A 126 1.24 2.04 14.66
N ASN A 127 0.13 2.78 14.83
CA ASN A 127 -1.24 2.24 14.91
C ASN A 127 -2.23 2.95 13.97
N VAL A 128 -1.77 3.48 12.84
CA VAL A 128 -2.62 4.10 11.82
C VAL A 128 -3.57 3.09 11.18
N ASP A 129 -4.75 3.52 10.70
CA ASP A 129 -5.56 2.67 9.81
C ASP A 129 -4.79 2.46 8.49
N PRO A 130 -4.46 1.21 8.11
CA PRO A 130 -3.75 0.95 6.87
C PRO A 130 -4.50 1.43 5.61
N MET A 131 -5.82 1.63 5.69
CA MET A 131 -6.65 2.15 4.61
C MET A 131 -6.90 3.67 4.71
N LEU A 132 -6.24 4.38 5.63
CA LEU A 132 -6.40 5.82 5.86
C LEU A 132 -7.87 6.23 6.09
N GLU A 133 -8.59 5.53 6.95
CA GLU A 133 -9.99 5.79 7.29
C GLU A 133 -10.95 5.73 6.09
N LYS A 134 -10.60 4.95 5.05
CA LYS A 134 -11.42 4.81 3.83
C LYS A 134 -12.87 4.41 4.15
N ARG A 135 -13.06 3.56 5.17
CA ARG A 135 -14.40 3.07 5.56
C ARG A 135 -15.29 4.15 6.18
N SER A 136 -14.70 5.27 6.61
CA SER A 136 -15.38 6.37 7.27
C SER A 136 -15.96 7.38 6.27
N VAL A 137 -15.64 7.27 4.98
CA VAL A 137 -16.14 8.12 3.90
C VAL A 137 -16.97 7.32 2.90
N GLY A 138 -17.96 7.95 2.29
CA GLY A 138 -18.83 7.29 1.31
C GLY A 138 -18.15 7.12 -0.06
N CYS A 139 -17.36 8.10 -0.49
CA CYS A 139 -16.67 8.10 -1.77
C CYS A 139 -15.40 8.94 -1.62
N ARG A 140 -14.22 8.34 -1.79
CA ARG A 140 -12.94 9.05 -1.81
C ARG A 140 -12.38 9.16 -3.23
N ARG A 141 -12.24 10.37 -3.73
CA ARG A 141 -11.62 10.70 -5.02
C ARG A 141 -10.19 11.12 -4.84
N CYS A 142 -9.29 10.55 -5.63
CA CYS A 142 -7.87 10.79 -5.51
C CYS A 142 -7.23 11.20 -6.84
N ALA A 143 -6.46 12.28 -6.82
CA ALA A 143 -5.54 12.62 -7.90
C ALA A 143 -4.15 12.10 -7.55
N VAL A 144 -3.55 11.32 -8.45
CA VAL A 144 -2.14 10.93 -8.36
C VAL A 144 -1.38 11.72 -9.41
N VAL A 145 -0.46 12.56 -8.95
CA VAL A 145 0.31 13.47 -9.81
C VAL A 145 1.74 12.96 -9.92
N GLY A 146 2.04 12.39 -11.08
CA GLY A 146 3.39 12.03 -11.49
C GLY A 146 4.21 13.24 -11.90
N ASN A 147 5.38 12.98 -12.47
CA ASN A 147 6.41 14.00 -12.67
C ASN A 147 6.62 14.38 -14.14
N SER A 148 5.86 13.81 -15.07
CA SER A 148 6.08 14.01 -16.51
C SER A 148 5.93 15.46 -16.95
N GLY A 149 6.77 15.87 -17.89
CA GLY A 149 6.73 17.15 -18.58
C GLY A 149 5.43 17.40 -19.34
N ASN A 150 4.63 16.37 -19.62
CA ASN A 150 3.30 16.52 -20.21
C ASN A 150 2.32 17.35 -19.36
N LEU A 151 2.67 17.62 -18.10
CA LEU A 151 1.93 18.55 -17.25
C LEU A 151 2.11 20.02 -17.64
N ARG A 152 3.21 20.40 -18.31
CA ARG A 152 3.45 21.79 -18.72
C ARG A 152 2.35 22.27 -19.66
N GLU A 153 1.77 23.43 -19.37
CA GLU A 153 0.70 24.06 -20.14
C GLU A 153 -0.58 23.19 -20.28
N SER A 154 -0.79 22.29 -19.32
CA SER A 154 -1.98 21.44 -19.26
C SER A 154 -3.16 22.14 -18.59
N SER A 155 -2.88 23.12 -17.72
CA SER A 155 -3.89 23.81 -16.90
C SER A 155 -4.74 22.86 -16.03
N TYR A 156 -4.21 21.70 -15.65
CA TYR A 156 -4.94 20.73 -14.82
C TYR A 156 -5.04 21.10 -13.34
N GLY A 157 -4.33 22.13 -12.89
CA GLY A 157 -4.21 22.47 -11.47
C GLY A 157 -5.55 22.60 -10.72
N PRO A 158 -6.53 23.36 -11.24
CA PRO A 158 -7.85 23.46 -10.61
C PRO A 158 -8.60 22.12 -10.52
N GLU A 159 -8.44 21.23 -11.50
CA GLU A 159 -9.09 19.92 -11.48
C GLU A 159 -8.41 18.95 -10.51
N ILE A 160 -7.07 18.97 -10.45
CA ILE A 160 -6.29 18.21 -9.47
C ILE A 160 -6.72 18.57 -8.04
N ASP A 161 -6.82 19.87 -7.73
CA ASP A 161 -7.09 20.35 -6.37
C ASP A 161 -8.52 20.04 -5.87
N ARG A 162 -9.45 19.69 -6.76
CA ARG A 162 -10.83 19.27 -6.40
C ARG A 162 -10.91 17.89 -5.74
N HIS A 163 -9.89 17.06 -5.88
CA HIS A 163 -9.89 15.70 -5.33
C HIS A 163 -9.77 15.71 -3.82
N ASP A 164 -10.34 14.72 -3.13
CA ASP A 164 -10.25 14.61 -1.67
C ASP A 164 -8.78 14.48 -1.25
N PHE A 165 -8.08 13.52 -1.87
CA PHE A 165 -6.63 13.35 -1.75
C PHE A 165 -5.92 13.74 -3.04
N VAL A 166 -4.80 14.43 -2.87
CA VAL A 166 -3.80 14.66 -3.92
C VAL A 166 -2.50 14.02 -3.45
N LEU A 167 -2.03 13.02 -4.21
CA LEU A 167 -0.83 12.26 -3.95
C LEU A 167 0.27 12.69 -4.93
N ARG A 168 1.43 13.09 -4.39
CA ARG A 168 2.62 13.50 -5.16
C ARG A 168 3.81 12.62 -4.79
N MET A 169 4.92 12.74 -5.51
CA MET A 169 6.08 11.88 -5.29
C MET A 169 7.41 12.57 -5.59
N ASN A 170 8.50 11.99 -5.05
CA ASN A 170 9.87 12.43 -5.31
C ASN A 170 10.10 13.91 -4.93
N LYS A 171 10.89 14.64 -5.73
CA LYS A 171 11.23 16.06 -5.51
C LYS A 171 10.29 17.04 -6.20
N ALA A 172 9.15 16.59 -6.70
CA ALA A 172 8.24 17.36 -7.54
C ALA A 172 7.70 18.62 -6.82
N PRO A 173 8.01 19.84 -7.30
CA PRO A 173 7.53 21.09 -6.69
C PRO A 173 6.13 21.45 -7.20
N THR A 174 5.36 22.17 -6.38
CA THR A 174 4.13 22.84 -6.84
C THR A 174 4.35 24.32 -7.09
N ALA A 175 5.25 24.94 -6.31
CA ALA A 175 5.57 26.36 -6.40
C ALA A 175 6.05 26.75 -7.81
N GLY A 176 5.37 27.71 -8.44
CA GLY A 176 5.64 28.17 -9.81
C GLY A 176 5.03 27.29 -10.93
N PHE A 177 4.32 26.22 -10.58
CA PHE A 177 3.67 25.29 -11.52
C PHE A 177 2.18 25.08 -11.21
N GLU A 178 1.60 25.88 -10.31
CA GLU A 178 0.29 25.67 -9.69
C GLU A 178 -0.84 25.58 -10.71
N ALA A 179 -0.77 26.38 -11.78
CA ALA A 179 -1.76 26.37 -12.85
C ALA A 179 -1.87 24.99 -13.52
N ASP A 180 -0.74 24.30 -13.64
CA ASP A 180 -0.64 23.00 -14.32
C ASP A 180 -0.79 21.84 -13.34
N VAL A 181 -0.18 21.92 -12.16
CA VAL A 181 -0.07 20.77 -11.25
C VAL A 181 -0.88 20.92 -9.97
N GLY A 182 -1.51 22.06 -9.72
CA GLY A 182 -2.29 22.36 -8.53
C GLY A 182 -1.42 22.74 -7.32
N THR A 183 -2.08 23.20 -6.27
CA THR A 183 -1.46 23.61 -5.00
C THR A 183 -1.61 22.56 -3.90
N LYS A 184 -2.70 21.77 -3.94
CA LYS A 184 -3.07 20.84 -2.90
C LYS A 184 -2.11 19.66 -2.91
N THR A 185 -1.66 19.26 -1.72
CA THR A 185 -0.96 18.00 -1.49
C THR A 185 -1.45 17.45 -0.16
N THR A 186 -1.93 16.22 -0.17
CA THR A 186 -2.38 15.53 1.07
C THR A 186 -1.34 14.51 1.51
N HIS A 187 -0.77 13.78 0.54
CA HIS A 187 0.20 12.75 0.77
C HIS A 187 1.34 12.90 -0.24
N HIS A 188 2.58 12.69 0.20
CA HIS A 188 3.75 12.78 -0.68
C HIS A 188 4.67 11.59 -0.46
N LEU A 189 4.85 10.77 -1.50
CA LEU A 189 5.69 9.57 -1.46
C LEU A 189 7.16 9.94 -1.66
N VAL A 190 8.01 9.53 -0.72
CA VAL A 190 9.44 9.86 -0.71
C VAL A 190 10.28 8.65 -0.29
N TYR A 191 11.56 8.73 -0.60
CA TYR A 191 12.62 7.88 -0.05
C TYR A 191 13.86 8.76 0.16
N PRO A 192 14.86 8.37 0.98
CA PRO A 192 15.92 9.28 1.44
C PRO A 192 16.63 10.02 0.31
N GLU A 193 16.94 9.32 -0.79
CA GLU A 193 17.65 9.86 -1.95
C GLU A 193 16.77 10.78 -2.82
N SER A 194 15.45 10.76 -2.62
CA SER A 194 14.47 11.52 -3.38
C SER A 194 13.48 12.28 -2.48
N PHE A 195 14.03 12.97 -1.48
CA PHE A 195 13.27 13.84 -0.58
C PHE A 195 13.38 15.33 -0.94
N ARG A 196 12.33 16.10 -0.64
CA ARG A 196 12.33 17.55 -0.47
C ARG A 196 11.48 17.91 0.75
N GLU A 197 11.67 19.09 1.32
CA GLU A 197 10.80 19.56 2.40
C GLU A 197 9.35 19.64 1.94
N LEU A 198 8.44 19.27 2.84
CA LEU A 198 7.00 19.20 2.62
C LEU A 198 6.29 20.25 3.47
N GLY A 199 5.07 20.64 3.07
CA GLY A 199 4.26 21.56 3.86
C GLY A 199 3.79 20.91 5.17
N ASP A 200 3.57 21.70 6.21
CA ASP A 200 3.28 21.24 7.59
C ASP A 200 2.10 20.26 7.71
N ASN A 201 1.14 20.33 6.78
CA ASN A 201 -0.08 19.50 6.78
C ASN A 201 -0.01 18.31 5.80
N VAL A 202 1.12 18.09 5.14
CA VAL A 202 1.31 16.99 4.19
C VAL A 202 1.76 15.74 4.93
N SER A 203 1.05 14.63 4.72
CA SER A 203 1.48 13.31 5.20
C SER A 203 2.63 12.80 4.33
N MET A 204 3.79 12.60 4.92
CA MET A 204 4.95 12.00 4.25
C MET A 204 4.77 10.48 4.24
N ILE A 205 4.73 9.86 3.06
CA ILE A 205 4.75 8.39 2.94
C ILE A 205 6.17 7.97 2.56
N LEU A 206 6.92 7.42 3.52
CA LEU A 206 8.22 6.82 3.23
C LEU A 206 8.02 5.50 2.47
N VAL A 207 8.70 5.34 1.33
CA VAL A 207 8.80 4.07 0.60
C VAL A 207 10.16 3.42 0.90
N PRO A 208 10.22 2.44 1.81
CA PRO A 208 11.49 1.85 2.22
C PRO A 208 11.92 0.75 1.23
N PHE A 209 13.03 0.96 0.52
CA PHE A 209 13.66 -0.01 -0.38
C PHE A 209 14.78 -0.80 0.30
N LYS A 210 15.17 -0.38 1.51
CA LYS A 210 16.22 -0.97 2.35
C LYS A 210 16.05 -0.58 3.81
N THR A 211 16.73 -1.28 4.72
CA THR A 211 16.63 -1.13 6.19
C THR A 211 17.04 0.26 6.64
N ILE A 212 18.14 0.79 6.08
CA ILE A 212 18.61 2.14 6.40
C ILE A 212 17.60 3.24 6.02
N ASP A 213 16.62 2.99 5.14
CA ASP A 213 15.58 3.98 4.86
C ASP A 213 14.66 4.20 6.08
N LEU A 214 14.37 3.13 6.82
CA LEU A 214 13.61 3.19 8.07
C LEU A 214 14.44 3.86 9.18
N GLU A 215 15.72 3.51 9.28
CA GLU A 215 16.66 4.14 10.22
C GLU A 215 16.84 5.65 9.92
N TRP A 216 16.84 6.02 8.63
CA TRP A 216 16.93 7.41 8.20
C TRP A 216 15.75 8.24 8.70
N VAL A 217 14.54 7.70 8.76
CA VAL A 217 13.39 8.42 9.36
C VAL A 217 13.63 8.71 10.84
N VAL A 218 14.10 7.72 11.59
CA VAL A 218 14.45 7.92 13.02
C VAL A 218 15.53 8.98 13.13
N SER A 219 16.63 8.83 12.40
CA SER A 219 17.77 9.76 12.44
C SER A 219 17.38 11.18 12.02
N ALA A 220 16.76 11.35 10.86
CA ALA A 220 16.46 12.66 10.27
C ALA A 220 15.45 13.48 11.08
N THR A 221 14.61 12.83 11.88
CA THR A 221 13.66 13.49 12.79
C THR A 221 14.18 13.65 14.22
N THR A 222 15.34 13.07 14.56
CA THR A 222 15.88 13.11 15.94
C THR A 222 17.35 13.56 16.02
N THR A 223 18.32 12.74 15.66
CA THR A 223 19.76 12.97 15.89
C THR A 223 20.48 13.56 14.68
N GLY A 224 20.03 13.22 13.47
CA GLY A 224 20.61 13.62 12.19
C GLY A 224 22.00 13.03 11.91
N THR A 225 22.23 11.81 12.37
CA THR A 225 23.48 11.06 12.17
C THR A 225 23.60 10.43 10.78
N ILE A 226 22.50 10.14 10.08
CA ILE A 226 22.51 9.53 8.75
C ILE A 226 22.43 10.64 7.69
N SER A 227 23.56 10.95 7.07
CA SER A 227 23.68 11.93 5.98
C SER A 227 24.08 11.33 4.63
N HIS A 228 24.24 10.00 4.57
CA HIS A 228 24.67 9.30 3.38
C HIS A 228 24.10 7.89 3.32
N THR A 229 23.63 7.47 2.13
CA THR A 229 23.32 6.07 1.80
C THR A 229 24.30 5.58 0.73
N TYR A 230 23.86 5.37 -0.52
CA TYR A 230 24.74 5.27 -1.68
C TYR A 230 24.97 6.62 -2.37
N VAL A 231 24.22 7.65 -1.95
CA VAL A 231 24.39 9.07 -2.28
C VAL A 231 24.14 9.92 -1.02
N PRO A 232 24.52 11.20 -1.02
CA PRO A 232 24.14 12.11 0.07
C PRO A 232 22.62 12.19 0.24
N VAL A 233 22.17 12.16 1.50
CA VAL A 233 20.75 12.30 1.88
C VAL A 233 20.60 13.38 2.95
N PRO A 234 19.42 14.01 3.10
CA PRO A 234 19.21 15.03 4.12
C PRO A 234 19.44 14.46 5.52
N ALA A 235 20.39 15.03 6.27
CA ALA A 235 20.65 14.63 7.65
C ALA A 235 19.48 15.00 8.59
N LYS A 236 18.69 16.02 8.24
CA LYS A 236 17.54 16.49 8.99
C LYS A 236 16.39 16.82 8.04
N ILE A 237 15.17 16.61 8.51
CA ILE A 237 13.94 17.01 7.81
C ILE A 237 13.02 17.77 8.77
N LYS A 238 12.13 18.64 8.24
CA LYS A 238 11.18 19.42 9.05
C LYS A 238 9.81 18.76 9.20
N VAL A 239 9.58 17.64 8.52
CA VAL A 239 8.32 16.89 8.61
C VAL A 239 8.07 16.46 10.06
N LYS A 240 6.89 16.79 10.58
CA LYS A 240 6.50 16.39 11.94
C LYS A 240 6.33 14.88 12.01
N GLN A 241 6.76 14.28 13.12
CA GLN A 241 6.76 12.83 13.31
C GLN A 241 5.37 12.21 13.17
N ASP A 242 4.31 12.91 13.59
CA ASP A 242 2.90 12.48 13.49
C ASP A 242 2.35 12.50 12.05
N LYS A 243 3.08 13.11 11.11
CA LYS A 243 2.74 13.15 9.67
C LYS A 243 3.46 12.08 8.86
N ILE A 244 4.29 11.25 9.49
CA ILE A 244 5.07 10.23 8.78
C ILE A 244 4.30 8.91 8.78
N LEU A 245 4.08 8.39 7.57
CA LEU A 245 3.50 7.11 7.26
C LEU A 245 4.55 6.24 6.56
N ILE A 246 4.48 4.93 6.75
CA ILE A 246 5.47 3.99 6.22
C ILE A 246 4.78 3.05 5.24
N TYR A 247 5.21 3.08 3.97
CA TYR A 247 4.75 2.16 2.95
C TYR A 247 5.20 0.74 3.29
N HIS A 248 4.30 -0.22 3.25
CA HIS A 248 4.56 -1.57 3.74
C HIS A 248 5.44 -2.37 2.77
N PRO A 249 6.58 -2.97 3.19
CA PRO A 249 7.45 -3.77 2.30
C PRO A 249 6.74 -4.94 1.61
N ALA A 250 5.90 -5.69 2.33
CA ALA A 250 5.04 -6.71 1.71
C ALA A 250 4.09 -6.15 0.65
N PHE A 251 3.62 -4.90 0.77
CA PHE A 251 2.81 -4.27 -0.27
C PHE A 251 3.64 -3.88 -1.49
N ILE A 252 4.92 -3.51 -1.33
CA ILE A 252 5.85 -3.35 -2.47
C ILE A 252 5.98 -4.67 -3.24
N LYS A 253 6.16 -5.79 -2.52
CA LYS A 253 6.23 -7.12 -3.13
C LYS A 253 4.92 -7.51 -3.81
N TYR A 254 3.78 -7.23 -3.19
CA TYR A 254 2.46 -7.42 -3.80
C TYR A 254 2.32 -6.64 -5.13
N VAL A 255 2.77 -5.38 -5.19
CA VAL A 255 2.80 -4.62 -6.45
C VAL A 255 3.69 -5.31 -7.48
N PHE A 256 4.88 -5.75 -7.08
CA PHE A 256 5.82 -6.44 -7.97
C PHE A 256 5.27 -7.76 -8.52
N ASP A 257 4.72 -8.61 -7.66
CA ASP A 257 4.28 -9.96 -8.03
C ASP A 257 2.93 -9.92 -8.77
N ASN A 258 1.92 -9.22 -8.22
CA ASN A 258 0.57 -9.27 -8.77
C ASN A 258 0.36 -8.28 -9.92
N TRP A 259 0.96 -7.09 -9.85
CA TRP A 259 0.73 -6.06 -10.85
C TRP A 259 1.79 -6.04 -11.93
N LEU A 260 3.06 -6.19 -11.55
CA LEU A 260 4.17 -6.18 -12.49
C LEU A 260 4.58 -7.58 -12.97
N GLN A 261 4.06 -8.65 -12.37
CA GLN A 261 4.37 -10.03 -12.76
C GLN A 261 5.88 -10.31 -12.80
N GLY A 262 6.64 -9.66 -11.91
CA GLY A 262 8.09 -9.79 -11.83
C GLY A 262 8.90 -8.97 -12.85
N HIS A 263 8.28 -8.09 -13.64
CA HIS A 263 8.97 -7.24 -14.59
C HIS A 263 9.79 -6.13 -13.90
N GLY A 264 11.03 -5.94 -14.36
CA GLY A 264 12.01 -5.05 -13.74
C GLY A 264 12.68 -5.66 -12.49
N ARG A 265 13.53 -4.89 -11.83
CA ARG A 265 14.15 -5.30 -10.56
C ARG A 265 13.22 -5.07 -9.37
N TYR A 266 12.48 -3.96 -9.39
CA TYR A 266 11.42 -3.61 -8.44
C TYR A 266 10.54 -2.48 -9.00
N PRO A 267 9.33 -2.26 -8.46
CA PRO A 267 8.40 -1.25 -8.95
C PRO A 267 8.92 0.19 -8.83
N SER A 268 8.60 1.06 -9.79
CA SER A 268 8.84 2.50 -9.67
C SER A 268 7.96 3.17 -8.60
N THR A 269 8.37 4.33 -8.09
CA THR A 269 7.52 5.14 -7.19
C THR A 269 6.19 5.53 -7.85
N GLY A 270 6.17 5.70 -9.17
CA GLY A 270 4.97 6.00 -9.94
C GLY A 270 3.92 4.90 -9.80
N ILE A 271 4.27 3.66 -10.17
CA ILE A 271 3.30 2.56 -10.10
C ILE A 271 2.95 2.19 -8.66
N LEU A 272 3.90 2.30 -7.70
CA LEU A 272 3.59 2.15 -6.27
C LEU A 272 2.51 3.15 -5.83
N SER A 273 2.63 4.42 -6.24
CA SER A 273 1.64 5.46 -5.93
C SER A 273 0.25 5.14 -6.51
N VAL A 274 0.20 4.62 -7.74
CA VAL A 274 -1.07 4.22 -8.40
C VAL A 274 -1.74 3.09 -7.64
N ILE A 275 -1.03 1.98 -7.39
CA ILE A 275 -1.63 0.81 -6.73
C ILE A 275 -1.98 1.11 -5.27
N PHE A 276 -1.16 1.90 -4.56
CA PHE A 276 -1.47 2.42 -3.24
C PHE A 276 -2.81 3.18 -3.24
N SER A 277 -2.96 4.12 -4.17
CA SER A 277 -4.17 4.95 -4.30
C SER A 277 -5.40 4.10 -4.57
N MET A 278 -5.29 3.06 -5.39
CA MET A 278 -6.39 2.13 -5.64
C MET A 278 -6.89 1.37 -4.41
N HIS A 279 -6.03 1.18 -3.40
CA HIS A 279 -6.43 0.53 -2.15
C HIS A 279 -7.08 1.53 -1.19
N VAL A 280 -6.54 2.75 -1.09
CA VAL A 280 -7.02 3.77 -0.14
C VAL A 280 -8.13 4.68 -0.68
N CYS A 281 -8.42 4.64 -1.98
CA CYS A 281 -9.41 5.48 -2.68
C CYS A 281 -10.47 4.65 -3.41
N ASP A 282 -11.57 5.30 -3.80
CA ASP A 282 -12.67 4.69 -4.54
C ASP A 282 -12.65 5.06 -6.03
N GLU A 283 -12.23 6.29 -6.35
CA GLU A 283 -11.93 6.78 -7.70
C GLU A 283 -10.50 7.34 -7.74
N VAL A 284 -9.78 7.07 -8.84
CA VAL A 284 -8.38 7.51 -9.03
C VAL A 284 -8.20 8.11 -10.43
N ASP A 285 -7.69 9.34 -10.45
CA ASP A 285 -7.32 10.07 -11.65
C ASP A 285 -5.81 10.31 -11.68
N LEU A 286 -5.17 9.95 -12.80
CA LEU A 286 -3.74 10.08 -13.01
C LEU A 286 -3.41 11.28 -13.86
N TYR A 287 -2.43 12.08 -13.41
CA TYR A 287 -1.90 13.25 -14.09
C TYR A 287 -0.36 13.13 -14.12
N GLY A 288 0.31 13.53 -15.20
CA GLY A 288 1.78 13.53 -15.22
C GLY A 288 2.44 12.16 -15.33
N PHE A 289 1.75 11.17 -15.91
CA PHE A 289 2.28 9.83 -16.19
C PHE A 289 2.58 9.68 -17.69
N GLY A 290 3.61 8.90 -18.02
CA GLY A 290 4.02 8.66 -19.41
C GLY A 290 4.92 9.75 -19.99
N ALA A 291 5.18 9.66 -21.29
CA ALA A 291 5.90 10.68 -22.06
C ALA A 291 5.00 11.90 -22.37
N ASP A 292 5.62 12.98 -22.85
CA ASP A 292 4.91 14.06 -23.56
C ASP A 292 4.42 13.62 -24.96
N SER A 293 3.64 14.46 -25.65
CA SER A 293 3.19 14.16 -27.02
C SER A 293 4.30 13.94 -28.04
N LYS A 294 5.53 14.37 -27.73
CA LYS A 294 6.73 14.20 -28.57
C LYS A 294 7.54 12.96 -28.19
N GLY A 295 7.09 12.17 -27.20
CA GLY A 295 7.77 10.98 -26.72
C GLY A 295 8.93 11.25 -25.75
N ASN A 296 9.09 12.49 -25.27
CA ASN A 296 10.14 12.85 -24.33
C ASN A 296 9.77 12.49 -22.89
N TRP A 297 10.76 12.00 -22.16
CA TRP A 297 10.64 11.61 -20.75
C TRP A 297 11.42 12.56 -19.85
N HIS A 298 10.85 13.73 -19.59
CA HIS A 298 11.48 14.76 -18.77
C HIS A 298 10.54 15.16 -17.63
N HIS A 299 11.08 15.86 -16.63
CA HIS A 299 10.29 16.38 -15.53
C HIS A 299 9.65 17.72 -15.87
N TYR A 300 8.47 18.02 -15.33
CA TYR A 300 7.82 19.31 -15.60
C TYR A 300 8.55 20.53 -15.02
N TRP A 301 9.40 20.37 -13.99
CA TRP A 301 10.05 21.49 -13.31
C TRP A 301 11.51 21.74 -13.71
N GLU A 302 12.14 20.82 -14.43
CA GLU A 302 13.56 20.90 -14.78
C GLU A 302 13.81 20.51 -16.23
N ASN A 303 14.82 21.13 -16.83
CA ASN A 303 15.37 20.67 -18.10
C ASN A 303 16.52 19.71 -17.78
N ASN A 304 16.20 18.42 -17.66
CA ASN A 304 17.15 17.38 -17.30
C ASN A 304 17.85 16.83 -18.57
N PRO A 305 19.17 17.01 -18.74
CA PRO A 305 19.91 16.46 -19.89
C PRO A 305 19.88 14.91 -19.93
N SER A 306 19.65 14.27 -18.79
CA SER A 306 19.53 12.82 -18.62
C SER A 306 18.06 12.35 -18.57
N ALA A 307 17.13 13.15 -19.11
CA ALA A 307 15.73 12.79 -19.31
C ALA A 307 15.59 11.36 -19.88
N GLY A 308 14.78 10.52 -19.25
CA GLY A 308 14.56 9.13 -19.67
C GLY A 308 15.65 8.13 -19.29
N ALA A 309 16.69 8.51 -18.55
CA ALA A 309 17.75 7.59 -18.11
C ALA A 309 17.20 6.38 -17.35
N PHE A 310 16.13 6.55 -16.58
CA PHE A 310 15.47 5.47 -15.84
C PHE A 310 15.05 4.30 -16.77
N ARG A 311 14.63 4.56 -18.01
CA ARG A 311 14.28 3.53 -19.01
C ARG A 311 15.49 2.70 -19.47
N LYS A 312 16.71 3.26 -19.38
CA LYS A 312 17.95 2.60 -19.82
C LYS A 312 18.62 1.79 -18.72
N THR A 313 18.34 2.08 -17.45
CA THR A 313 18.98 1.40 -16.31
C THR A 313 18.49 -0.04 -16.08
N GLY A 314 17.30 -0.39 -16.58
CA GLY A 314 16.68 -1.70 -16.35
C GLY A 314 16.25 -1.97 -14.91
N VAL A 315 16.29 -0.97 -14.01
CA VAL A 315 15.80 -1.12 -12.63
C VAL A 315 14.28 -1.27 -12.60
N HIS A 316 13.58 -0.51 -13.45
CA HIS A 316 12.14 -0.56 -13.62
C HIS A 316 11.81 -0.91 -15.08
N ASP A 317 10.73 -1.65 -15.30
CA ASP A 317 10.18 -1.89 -16.64
C ASP A 317 9.08 -0.85 -16.93
N ALA A 318 9.51 0.34 -17.39
CA ALA A 318 8.61 1.47 -17.59
C ALA A 318 7.54 1.21 -18.65
N ASP A 319 7.85 0.39 -19.65
CA ASP A 319 6.90 0.05 -20.72
C ASP A 319 5.82 -0.90 -20.16
N PHE A 320 6.20 -1.88 -19.34
CA PHE A 320 5.25 -2.74 -18.65
C PHE A 320 4.37 -1.97 -17.65
N GLU A 321 4.97 -1.09 -16.84
CA GLU A 321 4.22 -0.22 -15.91
C GLU A 321 3.21 0.69 -16.64
N SER A 322 3.62 1.26 -17.78
CA SER A 322 2.72 2.04 -18.65
C SER A 322 1.59 1.19 -19.19
N ASN A 323 1.84 -0.06 -19.57
CA ASN A 323 0.81 -0.98 -20.05
C ASN A 323 -0.20 -1.35 -18.95
N VAL A 324 0.26 -1.52 -17.71
CA VAL A 324 -0.62 -1.77 -16.54
C VAL A 324 -1.59 -0.61 -16.34
N THR A 325 -1.09 0.64 -16.35
CA THR A 325 -1.96 1.82 -16.19
C THR A 325 -2.90 2.02 -17.38
N ALA A 326 -2.43 1.79 -18.61
CA ALA A 326 -3.28 1.82 -19.80
C ALA A 326 -4.41 0.77 -19.75
N THR A 327 -4.10 -0.44 -19.28
CA THR A 327 -5.09 -1.50 -19.09
C THR A 327 -6.09 -1.13 -18.00
N LEU A 328 -5.65 -0.57 -16.87
CA LEU A 328 -6.55 -0.08 -15.82
C LEU A 328 -7.51 1.01 -16.33
N ALA A 329 -7.02 1.90 -17.19
CA ALA A 329 -7.84 2.94 -17.79
C ALA A 329 -8.86 2.38 -18.79
N SER A 330 -8.48 1.38 -19.61
CA SER A 330 -9.38 0.76 -20.60
C SER A 330 -10.55 -0.01 -19.97
N ILE A 331 -10.39 -0.47 -18.73
CA ILE A 331 -11.45 -1.12 -17.94
C ILE A 331 -12.10 -0.18 -16.91
N ASN A 332 -11.91 1.13 -17.06
CA ASN A 332 -12.51 2.18 -16.21
C ASN A 332 -12.21 2.05 -14.71
N LYS A 333 -11.07 1.47 -14.33
CA LYS A 333 -10.62 1.43 -12.93
C LYS A 333 -9.92 2.72 -12.51
N ILE A 334 -9.33 3.43 -13.46
CA ILE A 334 -8.71 4.75 -13.29
C ILE A 334 -9.02 5.62 -14.51
N ARG A 335 -8.83 6.93 -14.42
CA ARG A 335 -8.75 7.81 -15.60
C ARG A 335 -7.33 8.34 -15.76
N ILE A 336 -6.89 8.54 -16.99
CA ILE A 336 -5.56 9.09 -17.30
C ILE A 336 -5.73 10.39 -18.09
N PHE A 337 -5.21 11.47 -17.54
CA PHE A 337 -5.11 12.77 -18.19
C PHE A 337 -3.75 12.88 -18.87
N LYS A 338 -3.73 12.76 -20.19
CA LYS A 338 -2.49 12.60 -20.98
C LYS A 338 -1.64 13.87 -21.07
N GLY A 339 -2.18 15.03 -20.72
CA GLY A 339 -1.43 16.28 -20.80
C GLY A 339 -1.07 16.66 -22.24
N ARG A 340 0.07 17.32 -22.39
CA ARG A 340 0.59 17.91 -23.62
C ARG A 340 1.72 17.13 -24.26
#